data_AF-X1ADP0-F1
#
_entry.id   AF-X1ADP0-F1
#
_cell.length_a   1.000
_cell.length_b   1.000
_cell.length_c   1.000
_cell.angle_alpha   90.00
_cell.angle_beta   90.00
_cell.angle_gamma   90.00
#
_symmetry.space_group_name_H-M   'P 1'
#
loop_
_entity.id
_entity.type
_entity.pdbx_description
1 polymer ?
#
loop_
_entity_poly.entity_id
_entity_poly.type
_entity_poly.pdbx_seq_one_letter_code
_entity_poly.pdbx_strand_id
1 'polypeptide(L)'
;DEGVREETRKGNYLVNEPQLQEVMEKAKPLFEVVDSVEEAGSRSEITFVVVPTLSLEGGEFSNECVIDVVEKMGHVIKNKKQFHIVVVTSTVVPGSCDKVFKPILEEKSGKVCGLDFGLVYNPEFIALGSVIKDFLNPDMVLIGVEAVCIAGGGEPLCNSAIGRFIQELSRNGLKAGVVTNGYFIDRVVDSLLDLVWVGVSIDAGSKKVFRLTP
;
A
#
# COMPACT_ATOMS: atom_id res chain seq x y z
N ASP A 1 -9.06 -21.29 5.28
CA ASP A 1 -9.08 -22.76 5.34
C ASP A 1 -8.30 -23.21 6.56
N GLU A 2 -8.88 -24.04 7.42
CA GLU A 2 -8.26 -24.49 8.67
C GLU A 2 -7.06 -25.41 8.43
N GLY A 3 -7.15 -26.34 7.48
CA GLY A 3 -6.07 -27.26 7.13
C GLY A 3 -4.85 -26.52 6.56
N VAL A 4 -5.09 -25.51 5.71
CA VAL A 4 -4.00 -24.66 5.19
C VAL A 4 -3.28 -23.94 6.34
N ARG A 5 -4.02 -23.41 7.32
CA ARG A 5 -3.42 -22.71 8.48
C ARG A 5 -2.59 -23.67 9.33
N GLU A 6 -3.11 -24.86 9.61
CA GLU A 6 -2.40 -25.87 10.42
C GLU A 6 -1.09 -26.31 9.77
N GLU A 7 -1.10 -26.60 8.46
CA GLU A 7 0.12 -26.99 7.75
C GLU A 7 1.12 -25.83 7.65
N THR A 8 0.64 -24.61 7.41
CA THR A 8 1.48 -23.41 7.38
C THR A 8 2.16 -23.16 8.74
N ARG A 9 1.47 -23.39 9.87
CA ARG A 9 2.06 -23.31 11.21
C ARG A 9 3.17 -24.34 11.44
N LYS A 10 3.05 -25.52 10.82
CA LYS A 10 4.09 -26.57 10.86
C LYS A 10 5.25 -26.27 9.91
N GLY A 11 5.18 -25.21 9.11
CA GLY A 11 6.16 -24.88 8.07
C GLY A 11 6.01 -25.74 6.81
N ASN A 12 4.84 -26.37 6.62
CA ASN A 12 4.49 -27.13 5.42
C ASN A 12 3.59 -26.29 4.50
N TYR A 13 4.12 -25.86 3.36
CA TYR A 13 3.41 -25.01 2.41
C TYR A 13 2.79 -25.86 1.29
N LEU A 14 1.47 -25.80 1.15
CA LEU A 14 0.68 -26.66 0.23
C LEU A 14 0.73 -26.22 -1.25
N VAL A 15 1.73 -25.44 -1.63
CA VAL A 15 1.92 -24.90 -2.99
C VAL A 15 3.33 -25.22 -3.49
N ASN A 16 3.44 -25.48 -4.78
CA ASN A 16 4.73 -25.71 -5.42
C ASN A 16 5.29 -24.38 -5.96
N GLU A 17 6.02 -23.66 -5.12
CA GLU A 17 6.66 -22.39 -5.46
C GLU A 17 8.18 -22.47 -5.19
N PRO A 18 9.04 -22.25 -6.20
CA PRO A 18 10.48 -22.27 -6.03
C PRO A 18 10.94 -21.28 -4.95
N GLN A 19 11.89 -21.70 -4.10
CA GLN A 19 12.48 -20.89 -3.01
C GLN A 19 11.53 -20.55 -1.84
N LEU A 20 10.28 -21.01 -1.84
CA LEU A 20 9.33 -20.69 -0.78
C LEU A 20 9.80 -21.13 0.60
N GLN A 21 10.28 -22.37 0.72
CA GLN A 21 10.78 -22.87 2.00
C GLN A 21 11.93 -22.01 2.55
N GLU A 22 12.87 -21.60 1.68
CA GLU A 22 14.03 -20.80 2.08
C GLU A 22 13.62 -19.40 2.56
N VAL A 23 12.72 -18.74 1.82
CA VAL A 23 12.21 -17.42 2.19
C VAL A 23 11.45 -17.50 3.51
N MET A 24 10.60 -18.51 3.67
CA MET A 24 9.78 -18.64 4.87
C MET A 24 10.58 -19.02 6.12
N GLU A 25 11.64 -19.83 6.01
CA GLU A 25 12.53 -20.09 7.15
C GLU A 25 13.25 -18.83 7.62
N LYS A 26 13.62 -17.92 6.69
CA LYS A 26 14.18 -16.60 7.06
C LYS A 26 13.12 -15.69 7.69
N ALA A 27 11.87 -15.77 7.23
CA ALA A 27 10.76 -14.96 7.71
C ALA A 27 10.12 -15.48 9.01
N LYS A 28 10.37 -16.73 9.39
CA LYS A 28 9.80 -17.41 10.57
C LYS A 28 9.76 -16.59 11.87
N PRO A 29 10.80 -15.84 12.28
CA PRO A 29 10.73 -15.01 13.50
C PRO A 29 9.78 -13.80 13.37
N LEU A 30 9.37 -13.44 12.15
CA LEU A 30 8.50 -12.32 11.82
C LEU A 30 7.14 -12.78 11.28
N PHE A 31 6.90 -14.09 11.19
CA PHE A 31 5.73 -14.67 10.54
C PHE A 31 4.88 -15.45 11.55
N GLU A 32 3.59 -15.13 11.58
CA GLU A 32 2.62 -15.77 12.46
C GLU A 32 1.33 -16.05 11.69
N VAL A 33 0.70 -17.18 11.99
CA VAL A 33 -0.58 -17.59 11.41
C VAL A 33 -1.68 -17.48 12.45
N VAL A 34 -2.61 -16.56 12.24
CA VAL A 34 -3.79 -16.34 13.09
C VAL A 34 -5.05 -16.93 12.46
N ASP A 35 -6.11 -17.10 13.26
CA ASP A 35 -7.33 -17.81 12.82
C ASP A 35 -8.42 -16.90 12.23
N SER A 36 -8.30 -15.58 12.40
CA SER A 36 -9.31 -14.61 11.99
C SER A 36 -8.73 -13.33 11.38
N VAL A 37 -9.53 -12.69 10.53
CA VAL A 37 -9.22 -11.37 9.94
C VAL A 37 -9.17 -10.31 11.04
N GLU A 38 -10.05 -10.43 12.02
CA GLU A 38 -10.19 -9.50 13.13
C GLU A 38 -8.96 -9.50 14.02
N GLU A 39 -8.42 -10.68 14.34
CA GLU A 39 -7.18 -10.80 15.07
C GLU A 39 -6.01 -10.19 14.28
N ALA A 40 -5.85 -10.56 13.01
CA ALA A 40 -4.80 -10.02 12.14
C ALA A 40 -4.87 -8.48 12.07
N GLY A 41 -6.04 -7.94 11.70
CA GLY A 41 -6.27 -6.52 11.51
C GLY A 41 -6.16 -5.70 12.80
N SER A 42 -6.52 -6.27 13.95
CA SER A 42 -6.37 -5.59 15.24
C SER A 42 -4.89 -5.38 15.59
N ARG A 43 -4.02 -6.32 15.19
CA ARG A 43 -2.58 -6.38 15.48
C ARG A 43 -1.70 -5.74 14.39
N SER A 44 -2.27 -5.28 13.27
CA SER A 44 -1.53 -4.68 12.15
C SER A 44 -1.89 -3.21 11.91
N GLU A 45 -1.01 -2.45 11.26
CA GLU A 45 -1.31 -1.08 10.78
C GLU A 45 -1.76 -1.09 9.31
N ILE A 46 -1.37 -2.13 8.57
CA ILE A 46 -1.69 -2.34 7.15
C ILE A 46 -2.16 -3.78 6.99
N THR A 47 -3.25 -3.99 6.26
CA THR A 47 -3.79 -5.31 5.94
C THR A 47 -3.87 -5.48 4.43
N PHE A 48 -3.10 -6.44 3.90
CA PHE A 48 -3.17 -6.85 2.50
C PHE A 48 -4.26 -7.92 2.34
N VAL A 49 -5.21 -7.68 1.45
CA VAL A 49 -6.30 -8.60 1.10
C VAL A 49 -5.89 -9.36 -0.16
N VAL A 50 -5.48 -10.62 0.06
CA VAL A 50 -5.01 -11.55 -0.97
C VAL A 50 -5.88 -12.82 -0.90
N VAL A 51 -7.10 -12.70 -1.40
CA VAL A 51 -8.11 -13.78 -1.44
C VAL A 51 -8.49 -14.14 -2.88
N PRO A 52 -8.99 -15.36 -3.14
CA PRO A 52 -9.43 -15.76 -4.47
C PRO A 52 -10.59 -14.88 -4.98
N THR A 53 -10.56 -14.56 -6.27
CA THR A 53 -11.64 -13.88 -6.99
C THR A 53 -12.08 -14.79 -8.13
N LEU A 54 -13.04 -15.67 -7.83
CA LEU A 54 -13.46 -16.74 -8.73
C LEU A 54 -14.12 -16.16 -9.99
N SER A 55 -13.84 -16.77 -11.14
CA SER A 55 -14.55 -16.46 -12.38
C SER A 55 -15.99 -16.99 -12.31
N LEU A 56 -16.93 -16.13 -12.69
CA LEU A 56 -18.34 -16.47 -12.85
C LEU A 56 -18.59 -17.06 -14.25
N GLU A 57 -19.75 -17.70 -14.45
CA GLU A 57 -20.12 -18.36 -15.71
C GLU A 57 -20.08 -17.43 -16.95
N GLY A 58 -20.14 -16.10 -16.74
CA GLY A 58 -20.04 -15.07 -17.77
C GLY A 58 -18.64 -14.52 -18.05
N GLY A 59 -17.59 -15.04 -17.39
CA GLY A 59 -16.22 -14.53 -17.51
C GLY A 59 -15.90 -13.30 -16.65
N GLU A 60 -16.86 -12.83 -15.86
CA GLU A 60 -16.66 -11.80 -14.83
C GLU A 60 -16.00 -12.40 -13.58
N PHE A 61 -15.44 -11.56 -12.70
CA PHE A 61 -14.84 -11.99 -11.44
C PHE A 61 -15.76 -11.68 -10.26
N SER A 62 -15.87 -12.61 -9.32
CA SER A 62 -16.62 -12.42 -8.07
C SER A 62 -15.77 -11.68 -7.03
N ASN A 63 -16.36 -10.65 -6.42
CA ASN A 63 -15.77 -9.90 -5.31
C ASN A 63 -16.15 -10.48 -3.93
N GLU A 64 -16.92 -11.57 -3.85
CA GLU A 64 -17.51 -12.06 -2.58
C GLU A 64 -16.48 -12.29 -1.48
N CYS A 65 -15.36 -12.94 -1.79
CA CYS A 65 -14.30 -13.17 -0.81
C CYS A 65 -13.64 -11.86 -0.35
N VAL A 66 -13.50 -10.88 -1.25
CA VAL A 66 -12.95 -9.56 -0.88
C VAL A 66 -13.94 -8.82 0.01
N ILE A 67 -15.24 -8.86 -0.33
CA ILE A 67 -16.32 -8.24 0.45
C ILE A 67 -16.34 -8.79 1.88
N ASP A 68 -16.27 -10.11 2.07
CA ASP A 68 -16.23 -10.73 3.40
C ASP A 68 -15.07 -10.20 4.26
N VAL A 69 -13.86 -10.06 3.69
CA VAL A 69 -12.70 -9.50 4.40
C VAL A 69 -12.90 -8.01 4.70
N VAL A 70 -13.42 -7.25 3.73
CA VAL A 70 -13.67 -5.80 3.85
C VAL A 70 -14.71 -5.51 4.94
N GLU A 71 -15.77 -6.30 5.05
CA GLU A 71 -16.77 -6.17 6.12
C GLU A 71 -16.15 -6.38 7.52
N LYS A 72 -15.37 -7.46 7.67
CA LYS A 72 -14.65 -7.76 8.93
C LYS A 72 -13.67 -6.66 9.29
N MET A 73 -12.92 -6.17 8.30
CA MET A 73 -12.00 -5.05 8.49
C MET A 73 -12.72 -3.76 8.89
N GLY A 74 -13.93 -3.50 8.39
CA GLY A 74 -14.76 -2.39 8.85
C GLY A 74 -15.04 -2.45 10.36
N HIS A 75 -15.36 -3.63 10.89
CA HIS A 75 -15.53 -3.84 12.34
C HIS A 75 -14.24 -3.69 13.14
N VAL A 76 -13.09 -4.10 12.58
CA VAL A 76 -11.77 -3.86 13.18
C VAL A 76 -11.50 -2.35 13.27
N ILE A 77 -11.67 -1.64 12.15
CA ILE A 77 -11.38 -0.21 12.02
C ILE A 77 -12.27 0.62 12.95
N LYS A 78 -13.52 0.21 13.17
CA LYS A 78 -14.44 0.83 14.14
C LYS A 78 -13.80 0.99 15.52
N ASN A 79 -13.11 -0.05 15.99
CA ASN A 79 -12.57 -0.13 17.35
C ASN A 79 -11.13 0.36 17.45
N LYS A 80 -10.45 0.57 16.31
CA LYS A 80 -9.05 0.99 16.26
C LYS A 80 -8.93 2.51 16.45
N LYS A 81 -7.93 2.97 17.21
CA LYS A 81 -7.66 4.42 17.34
C LYS A 81 -6.66 4.91 16.31
N GLN A 82 -5.72 4.05 15.93
CA GLN A 82 -4.70 4.32 14.93
C GLN A 82 -5.29 4.25 13.52
N PHE A 83 -4.72 5.05 12.62
CA PHE A 83 -5.01 4.97 11.19
C PHE A 83 -4.64 3.56 10.68
N HIS A 84 -5.50 2.97 9.87
CA HIS A 84 -5.29 1.64 9.32
C HIS A 84 -5.43 1.68 7.80
N ILE A 85 -4.59 0.94 7.08
CA ILE A 85 -4.64 0.88 5.62
C ILE A 85 -5.09 -0.52 5.19
N VAL A 86 -6.21 -0.59 4.46
CA VAL A 86 -6.65 -1.81 3.78
C VAL A 86 -6.14 -1.76 2.34
N VAL A 87 -5.33 -2.74 1.95
CA VAL A 87 -4.75 -2.84 0.61
C VAL A 87 -5.38 -4.04 -0.11
N VAL A 88 -6.21 -3.80 -1.11
CA VAL A 88 -6.78 -4.86 -1.96
C VAL A 88 -5.75 -5.22 -3.03
N THR A 89 -5.24 -6.45 -2.98
CA THR A 89 -4.27 -6.98 -3.96
C THR A 89 -4.92 -7.95 -4.94
N SER A 90 -5.95 -8.68 -4.49
CA SER A 90 -6.77 -9.52 -5.35
C SER A 90 -7.32 -8.78 -6.57
N THR A 91 -7.36 -9.46 -7.71
CA THR A 91 -7.95 -8.94 -8.95
C THR A 91 -9.43 -8.67 -8.79
N VAL A 92 -9.83 -7.40 -8.83
CA VAL A 92 -11.24 -6.99 -8.65
C VAL A 92 -11.78 -6.29 -9.89
N VAL A 93 -13.11 -6.28 -10.02
CA VAL A 93 -13.78 -5.56 -11.12
C VAL A 93 -13.44 -4.06 -11.04
N PRO A 94 -13.12 -3.38 -12.16
CA PRO A 94 -12.83 -1.95 -12.16
C PRO A 94 -13.90 -1.11 -11.45
N GLY A 95 -13.47 -0.21 -10.57
CA GLY A 95 -14.36 0.62 -9.75
C GLY A 95 -14.91 -0.06 -8.49
N SER A 96 -14.56 -1.32 -8.20
CA SER A 96 -15.00 -2.01 -6.97
C SER A 96 -14.51 -1.32 -5.70
N CYS A 97 -13.31 -0.74 -5.70
CA CYS A 97 -12.80 -0.01 -4.54
C CYS A 97 -13.70 1.16 -4.16
N ASP A 98 -14.09 1.99 -5.13
CA ASP A 98 -14.92 3.18 -4.88
C ASP A 98 -16.40 2.87 -4.68
N LYS A 99 -16.94 1.92 -5.47
CA LYS A 99 -18.38 1.67 -5.52
C LYS A 99 -18.85 0.59 -4.55
N VAL A 100 -17.94 -0.24 -4.05
CA VAL A 100 -18.29 -1.41 -3.21
C VAL A 100 -17.50 -1.38 -1.90
N PHE A 101 -16.18 -1.44 -1.96
CA PHE A 101 -15.37 -1.66 -0.75
C PHE A 101 -15.33 -0.44 0.17
N LYS A 102 -15.15 0.77 -0.39
CA LYS A 102 -15.18 2.01 0.39
C LYS A 102 -16.52 2.20 1.11
N PRO A 103 -17.69 2.12 0.44
CA PRO A 103 -18.98 2.22 1.13
C PRO A 103 -19.15 1.21 2.28
N ILE A 104 -18.73 -0.04 2.06
CA ILE A 104 -18.81 -1.08 3.11
C ILE A 104 -17.92 -0.72 4.30
N LEU A 105 -16.66 -0.32 4.06
CA LEU A 105 -15.75 0.06 5.13
C LEU A 105 -16.28 1.25 5.93
N GLU A 106 -16.77 2.29 5.25
CA GLU A 106 -17.34 3.47 5.90
C GLU A 106 -18.58 3.12 6.72
N GLU A 107 -19.50 2.29 6.19
CA GLU A 107 -20.70 1.84 6.89
C GLU A 107 -20.35 1.02 8.14
N LYS A 108 -19.53 -0.02 8.00
CA LYS A 108 -19.22 -0.96 9.10
C LYS A 108 -18.33 -0.33 10.17
N SER A 109 -17.46 0.61 9.78
CA SER A 109 -16.57 1.30 10.71
C SER A 109 -17.19 2.54 11.36
N GLY A 110 -18.15 3.19 10.70
CA GLY A 110 -18.65 4.51 11.09
C GLY A 110 -17.60 5.62 10.95
N LYS A 111 -16.58 5.42 10.10
CA LYS A 111 -15.45 6.32 9.87
C LYS A 111 -15.33 6.69 8.39
N VAL A 112 -14.53 7.70 8.07
CA VAL A 112 -14.40 8.24 6.71
C VAL A 112 -13.09 7.77 6.05
N CYS A 113 -13.20 7.19 4.87
CA CYS A 113 -12.05 6.77 4.07
C CYS A 113 -11.23 7.99 3.61
N GLY A 114 -9.91 7.92 3.74
CA GLY A 114 -8.96 9.00 3.46
C GLY A 114 -8.71 9.93 4.64
N LEU A 115 -9.57 9.95 5.65
CA LEU A 115 -9.40 10.74 6.88
C LEU A 115 -9.03 9.86 8.07
N ASP A 116 -9.79 8.80 8.30
CA ASP A 116 -9.68 7.94 9.48
C ASP A 116 -9.01 6.58 9.18
N PHE A 117 -9.08 6.13 7.92
CA PHE A 117 -8.45 4.93 7.41
C PHE A 117 -8.14 5.06 5.91
N GLY A 118 -7.25 4.24 5.38
CA GLY A 118 -6.90 4.19 3.97
C GLY A 118 -7.47 2.96 3.27
N LEU A 119 -7.89 3.12 2.02
CA LEU A 119 -8.18 2.03 1.10
C LEU A 119 -7.31 2.20 -0.14
N VAL A 120 -6.54 1.18 -0.49
CA VAL A 120 -5.64 1.19 -1.65
C VAL A 120 -5.90 -0.06 -2.48
N TYR A 121 -5.83 0.08 -3.80
CA TYR A 121 -5.75 -1.05 -4.71
C TYR A 121 -4.30 -1.21 -5.17
N ASN A 122 -3.70 -2.38 -4.92
CA ASN A 122 -2.33 -2.69 -5.31
C ASN A 122 -2.31 -4.08 -5.97
N PRO A 123 -2.72 -4.20 -7.24
CA PRO A 123 -2.76 -5.48 -7.91
C PRO A 123 -1.36 -6.07 -8.05
N GLU A 124 -1.29 -7.39 -7.98
CA GLU A 124 -0.08 -8.14 -8.31
C GLU A 124 -0.15 -8.70 -9.73
N PHE A 125 0.95 -8.57 -10.48
CA PHE A 125 1.12 -9.19 -11.79
C PHE A 125 2.20 -10.27 -11.65
N ILE A 126 1.78 -11.44 -11.20
CA ILE A 126 2.70 -12.52 -10.85
C ILE A 126 2.24 -13.83 -11.49
N ALA A 127 3.18 -14.58 -12.07
CA ALA A 127 2.90 -15.91 -12.60
C ALA A 127 3.07 -16.99 -11.52
N LEU A 128 2.12 -17.91 -11.44
CA LEU A 128 2.21 -19.08 -10.56
C LEU A 128 3.45 -19.92 -10.93
N GLY A 129 4.28 -20.25 -9.94
CA GLY A 129 5.54 -20.99 -10.13
C GLY A 129 6.77 -20.11 -10.33
N SER A 130 6.61 -18.78 -10.38
CA SER A 130 7.70 -17.81 -10.32
C SER A 130 7.41 -16.66 -9.35
N VAL A 131 6.45 -16.85 -8.44
CA VAL A 131 5.98 -15.82 -7.50
C VAL A 131 7.13 -15.15 -6.78
N ILE A 132 8.04 -15.90 -6.19
CA ILE A 132 9.14 -15.32 -5.40
C ILE A 132 10.11 -14.56 -6.28
N LYS A 133 10.41 -15.11 -7.46
CA LYS A 133 11.29 -14.46 -8.43
C LYS A 133 10.69 -13.14 -8.93
N ASP A 134 9.41 -13.15 -9.27
CA ASP A 134 8.69 -12.01 -9.83
C ASP A 134 8.43 -10.95 -8.74
N PHE A 135 8.23 -11.35 -7.49
CA PHE A 135 8.12 -10.41 -6.36
C PHE A 135 9.46 -9.70 -6.08
N LEU A 136 10.58 -10.41 -6.23
CA LEU A 136 11.93 -9.84 -6.05
C LEU A 136 12.40 -9.06 -7.28
N ASN A 137 11.82 -9.31 -8.46
CA ASN A 137 12.17 -8.68 -9.73
C ASN A 137 10.91 -8.31 -10.53
N PRO A 138 10.03 -7.44 -10.00
CA PRO A 138 8.78 -7.15 -10.67
C PRO A 138 9.03 -6.38 -11.97
N ASP A 139 8.37 -6.82 -13.05
CA ASP A 139 8.39 -6.08 -14.32
C ASP A 139 7.72 -4.69 -14.16
N MET A 140 6.75 -4.58 -13.24
CA MET A 140 6.04 -3.35 -12.91
C MET A 140 5.40 -3.45 -11.52
N VAL A 141 5.45 -2.38 -10.72
CA VAL A 141 4.69 -2.24 -9.46
C VAL A 141 3.60 -1.21 -9.68
N LEU A 142 2.33 -1.65 -9.63
CA LEU A 142 1.17 -0.78 -9.81
C LEU A 142 0.49 -0.51 -8.47
N ILE A 143 0.70 0.67 -7.91
CA ILE A 143 0.01 1.12 -6.69
C ILE A 143 -1.07 2.12 -7.13
N GLY A 144 -2.34 1.81 -6.84
CA GLY A 144 -3.48 2.71 -6.99
C GLY A 144 -3.40 3.83 -5.97
N VAL A 145 -2.53 4.80 -6.23
CA VAL A 145 -2.38 6.01 -5.45
C VAL A 145 -3.29 7.07 -6.07
N GLU A 146 -4.08 7.80 -5.28
CA GLU A 146 -4.76 9.01 -5.81
C GLU A 146 -3.84 10.22 -5.66
N ALA A 147 -3.11 10.28 -4.55
CA ALA A 147 -2.15 11.33 -4.28
C ALA A 147 -0.90 10.83 -3.54
N VAL A 148 0.28 11.35 -3.92
CA VAL A 148 1.54 11.12 -3.21
C VAL A 148 1.90 12.36 -2.39
N CYS A 149 2.15 12.18 -1.09
CA CYS A 149 2.77 13.21 -0.27
C CYS A 149 4.28 12.91 -0.14
N ILE A 150 5.11 13.84 -0.58
CA ILE A 150 6.56 13.74 -0.51
C ILE A 150 7.03 14.50 0.73
N ALA A 151 7.57 13.76 1.70
CA ALA A 151 8.13 14.31 2.93
C ALA A 151 9.34 13.47 3.38
N GLY A 152 10.17 14.01 4.28
CA GLY A 152 11.27 13.28 4.90
C GLY A 152 11.77 14.00 6.15
N GLY A 153 12.54 13.31 7.00
CA GLY A 153 13.11 13.88 8.23
C GLY A 153 14.17 14.99 8.02
N GLY A 154 14.38 15.42 6.78
CA GLY A 154 15.37 16.41 6.36
C GLY A 154 14.89 17.19 5.13
N GLU A 155 15.73 17.29 4.08
CA GLU A 155 15.32 17.91 2.81
C GLU A 155 14.95 16.84 1.76
N PRO A 156 13.66 16.56 1.49
CA PRO A 156 13.27 15.56 0.50
C PRO A 156 13.72 15.88 -0.93
N LEU A 157 13.95 17.16 -1.26
CA LEU A 157 14.47 17.57 -2.57
C LEU A 157 15.98 17.25 -2.75
N CYS A 158 16.65 16.71 -1.72
CA CYS A 158 18.05 16.30 -1.81
C CYS A 158 18.26 15.06 -2.68
N ASN A 159 17.22 14.24 -2.90
CA ASN A 159 17.32 13.07 -3.76
C ASN A 159 17.41 13.51 -5.23
N SER A 160 18.49 13.13 -5.93
CA SER A 160 18.72 13.51 -7.33
C SER A 160 17.65 13.00 -8.31
N ALA A 161 16.88 11.97 -7.93
CA ALA A 161 15.78 11.44 -8.74
C ALA A 161 14.44 12.16 -8.51
N ILE A 162 14.35 13.10 -7.55
CA ILE A 162 13.07 13.64 -7.09
C ILE A 162 12.28 14.36 -8.19
N GLY A 163 12.95 15.12 -9.06
CA GLY A 163 12.27 15.80 -10.17
C GLY A 163 11.68 14.83 -11.19
N ARG A 164 12.43 13.77 -11.52
CA ARG A 164 11.94 12.69 -12.40
C ARG A 164 10.77 11.95 -11.75
N PHE A 165 10.86 11.69 -10.46
CA PHE A 165 9.80 11.03 -9.70
C PHE A 165 8.51 11.85 -9.75
N ILE A 166 8.57 13.16 -9.46
CA ILE A 166 7.40 14.06 -9.53
C ILE A 166 6.79 14.09 -10.93
N GLN A 167 7.63 14.20 -11.97
CA GLN A 167 7.16 14.20 -13.35
C GLN A 167 6.47 12.88 -13.71
N GLU A 168 6.97 11.76 -13.22
CA GLU A 168 6.36 10.46 -13.47
C GLU A 168 5.01 10.32 -12.76
N LEU A 169 4.87 10.84 -11.54
CA LEU A 169 3.59 10.91 -10.85
C LEU A 169 2.56 11.71 -11.68
N SER A 170 2.92 12.91 -12.12
CA SER A 170 2.05 13.78 -12.92
C SER A 170 1.67 13.16 -14.27
N ARG A 171 2.64 12.57 -14.99
CA ARG A 171 2.38 11.86 -16.25
C ARG A 171 1.37 10.72 -16.12
N ASN A 172 1.36 10.06 -14.97
CA ASN A 172 0.44 8.97 -14.67
C ASN A 172 -0.87 9.45 -14.01
N GLY A 173 -1.12 10.76 -13.98
CA GLY A 173 -2.36 11.35 -13.45
C GLY A 173 -2.45 11.34 -11.92
N LEU A 174 -1.34 11.12 -11.22
CA LEU A 174 -1.28 11.12 -9.77
C LEU A 174 -1.15 12.55 -9.25
N LYS A 175 -2.02 12.94 -8.33
CA LYS A 175 -1.86 14.20 -7.61
C LYS A 175 -0.63 14.06 -6.71
N ALA A 176 0.15 15.12 -6.55
CA ALA A 176 1.26 15.08 -5.61
C ALA A 176 1.43 16.40 -4.89
N GLY A 177 1.91 16.33 -3.65
CA GLY A 177 2.32 17.48 -2.88
C GLY A 177 3.65 17.19 -2.18
N VAL A 178 4.41 18.24 -1.88
CA VAL A 178 5.71 18.11 -1.19
C VAL A 178 5.77 19.06 0.00
N VAL A 179 6.37 18.59 1.09
CA VAL A 179 6.81 19.43 2.21
C VAL A 179 8.33 19.48 2.20
N THR A 180 8.88 20.64 1.91
CA THR A 180 10.33 20.88 1.78
C THR A 180 10.76 22.00 2.72
N ASN A 181 12.05 22.06 3.04
CA ASN A 181 12.63 23.17 3.77
C ASN A 181 13.12 24.28 2.81
N GLY A 182 13.03 24.03 1.51
CA GLY A 182 13.21 25.02 0.46
C GLY A 182 14.64 25.14 -0.06
N TYR A 183 15.60 24.43 0.53
CA TYR A 183 17.03 24.61 0.23
C TYR A 183 17.42 24.25 -1.21
N PHE A 184 16.73 23.28 -1.83
CA PHE A 184 17.02 22.80 -3.20
C PHE A 184 15.89 23.07 -4.20
N ILE A 185 14.97 23.99 -3.91
CA ILE A 185 13.86 24.32 -4.81
C ILE A 185 14.36 24.74 -6.20
N ASP A 186 15.47 25.48 -6.25
CA ASP A 186 16.09 25.95 -7.49
C ASP A 186 16.47 24.82 -8.45
N ARG A 187 16.75 23.62 -7.94
CA ARG A 187 17.16 22.45 -8.74
C ARG A 187 16.00 21.74 -9.42
N VAL A 188 14.79 21.90 -8.89
CA VAL A 188 13.62 21.08 -9.24
C VAL A 188 12.38 21.93 -9.48
N VAL A 189 12.54 23.24 -9.61
CA VAL A 189 11.44 24.21 -9.74
C VAL A 189 10.46 23.83 -10.86
N ASP A 190 10.98 23.35 -11.99
CA ASP A 190 10.16 22.93 -13.13
C ASP A 190 9.30 21.71 -12.78
N SER A 191 9.86 20.75 -12.04
CA SER A 191 9.12 19.57 -11.55
C SER A 191 8.10 19.94 -10.49
N LEU A 192 8.32 21.00 -9.70
CA LEU A 192 7.35 21.42 -8.67
C LEU A 192 6.05 21.98 -9.27
N LEU A 193 6.06 22.41 -10.54
CA LEU A 193 4.87 22.88 -11.24
C LEU A 193 3.86 21.76 -11.51
N ASP A 194 4.32 20.51 -11.51
CA ASP A 194 3.50 19.31 -11.65
C ASP A 194 2.75 18.94 -10.34
N LEU A 195 3.02 19.64 -9.24
CA LEU A 195 2.42 19.38 -7.93
C LEU A 195 1.15 20.21 -7.72
N VAL A 196 0.20 19.65 -6.96
CA VAL A 196 -1.04 20.32 -6.56
C VAL A 196 -0.77 21.39 -5.51
N TRP A 197 0.20 21.15 -4.62
CA TRP A 197 0.63 22.12 -3.62
C TRP A 197 2.08 21.83 -3.17
N VAL A 198 2.75 22.90 -2.71
CA VAL A 198 4.11 22.84 -2.19
C VAL A 198 4.12 23.56 -0.83
N GLY A 199 4.39 22.82 0.24
CA GLY A 199 4.63 23.37 1.56
C GLY A 199 6.12 23.66 1.74
N VAL A 200 6.48 24.92 1.96
CA VAL A 200 7.87 25.32 2.22
C VAL A 200 8.00 25.82 3.65
N SER A 201 8.88 25.20 4.44
CA SER A 201 9.22 25.71 5.76
C SER A 201 10.01 27.01 5.63
N ILE A 202 9.41 28.12 6.08
CA ILE A 202 10.00 29.47 6.00
C ILE A 202 11.20 29.62 6.96
N ASP A 203 11.27 28.80 8.02
CA ASP A 203 12.31 28.87 9.05
C ASP A 203 13.66 28.29 8.60
N ALA A 204 13.71 27.56 7.49
CA ALA A 204 14.91 26.88 7.00
C ALA A 204 15.71 27.65 5.93
N GLY A 205 15.26 28.84 5.55
CA GLY A 205 15.66 29.51 4.32
C GLY A 205 16.90 30.40 4.37
N SER A 206 18.06 29.94 4.86
CA SER A 206 19.31 30.61 4.47
C SER A 206 20.56 29.73 4.54
N LYS A 207 21.55 30.03 3.69
CA LYS A 207 22.92 29.46 3.76
C LYS A 207 23.57 29.59 5.16
N LYS A 208 23.06 30.47 6.02
CA LYS A 208 23.53 30.61 7.41
C LYS A 208 23.00 29.52 8.34
N VAL A 209 21.80 28.98 8.09
CA VAL A 209 21.17 27.94 8.92
C VAL A 209 21.78 26.57 8.61
N PHE A 210 22.08 26.29 7.33
CA PHE A 210 22.79 25.08 6.89
C PHE A 210 24.30 25.29 6.82
N ARG A 211 24.96 25.59 7.95
CA ARG A 211 26.37 25.22 8.10
C ARG A 211 26.40 23.76 8.54
N LEU A 212 26.44 22.84 7.59
CA LEU A 212 27.00 21.53 7.89
C LEU A 212 28.42 21.80 8.41
N THR A 213 28.65 21.40 9.66
CA THR A 213 29.98 21.33 10.30
C THR A 213 31.01 20.80 9.28
N PRO A 214 32.24 21.33 9.31
CA PRO A 214 33.20 21.26 8.19
C PRO A 214 33.51 19.84 7.70
#